data_AF-A0A4V2SBU0-F1
#
_entry.id   AF-A0A4V2SBU0-F1
#
_cell.length_a   1.000
_cell.length_b   1.000
_cell.length_c   1.000
_cell.angle_alpha   90.00
_cell.angle_beta   90.00
_cell.angle_gamma   90.00
#
_symmetry.space_group_name_H-M   'P 1'
#
loop_
_entity.id
_entity.type
_entity.pdbx_description
1 polymer ?
#
loop_
_entity_poly.entity_id
_entity_poly.type
_entity_poly.pdbx_seq_one_letter_code
_entity_poly.pdbx_strand_id
1 'polypeptide(L)'
;MLLVFLLGNLVSIFTNLENIIELSNQYIIWLVVFPFVIGIGLVYYGIFTGATYTLPIKNSMIISLIVFLAAYFIAIPKFKNHGLWFAFIIFSFGRSMILWLYRKDLFNKLFVSNND
;
A
#
# COMPACT_ATOMS: atom_id res chain seq x y z
N MET A 1 -2.64 14.29 -4.02
CA MET A 1 -3.82 13.43 -3.79
C MET A 1 -4.85 14.09 -2.88
N LEU A 2 -4.48 14.68 -1.74
CA LEU A 2 -5.39 15.53 -0.93
C LEU A 2 -6.01 16.70 -1.72
N LEU A 3 -5.26 17.25 -2.69
CA LEU A 3 -5.75 18.27 -3.64
C LEU A 3 -6.93 17.80 -4.51
N VAL A 4 -7.03 16.50 -4.82
CA VAL A 4 -8.12 15.93 -5.64
C VAL A 4 -9.45 15.96 -4.87
N PHE A 5 -9.39 15.83 -3.55
CA PHE A 5 -10.56 15.89 -2.67
C PHE A 5 -11.17 17.30 -2.61
N LEU A 6 -10.34 18.34 -2.79
CA LEU A 6 -10.76 19.74 -2.81
C LEU A 6 -11.31 20.20 -4.16
N LEU A 7 -10.96 19.55 -5.26
CA LEU A 7 -11.26 20.05 -6.60
C LEU A 7 -12.60 19.60 -7.16
N GLY A 8 -13.22 18.55 -6.64
CA GLY A 8 -14.52 18.07 -7.12
C GLY A 8 -14.48 17.55 -8.56
N ASN A 9 -15.03 16.35 -8.78
CA ASN A 9 -15.35 15.86 -10.12
C ASN A 9 -14.21 15.84 -11.17
N LEU A 10 -12.95 15.60 -10.81
CA LEU A 10 -11.90 15.36 -11.82
C LEU A 10 -12.29 14.23 -12.80
N VAL A 11 -13.10 13.26 -12.34
CA VAL A 11 -13.62 12.18 -13.18
C VAL A 11 -14.47 12.71 -14.34
N SER A 12 -15.20 13.82 -14.16
CA SER A 12 -16.00 14.43 -15.23
C SER A 12 -15.16 15.07 -16.33
N ILE A 13 -13.86 15.28 -16.12
CA ILE A 13 -12.92 15.70 -17.16
C ILE A 13 -12.57 14.52 -18.07
N PHE A 14 -12.53 13.30 -17.53
CA PHE A 14 -12.16 12.10 -18.27
C PHE A 14 -13.36 11.40 -18.93
N THR A 15 -14.57 11.59 -18.41
CA THR A 15 -15.77 10.98 -18.96
C THR A 15 -17.04 11.78 -18.63
N ASN A 16 -18.01 11.75 -19.54
CA ASN A 16 -19.34 12.32 -19.34
C ASN A 16 -20.39 11.25 -18.95
N LEU A 17 -19.95 10.01 -18.72
CA LEU A 17 -20.84 8.92 -18.34
C LEU A 17 -21.21 9.02 -16.86
N GLU A 18 -22.45 9.44 -16.58
CA GLU A 18 -22.97 9.62 -15.21
C GLU A 18 -22.80 8.38 -14.34
N ASN A 19 -23.06 7.20 -14.90
CA ASN A 19 -22.92 5.93 -14.17
C ASN A 19 -21.47 5.65 -13.72
N ILE A 20 -20.45 6.10 -14.47
CA ILE A 20 -19.05 5.95 -14.09
C ILE A 20 -18.66 6.98 -13.03
N ILE A 21 -19.20 8.20 -13.13
CA ILE A 21 -18.95 9.26 -12.15
C ILE A 21 -19.51 8.86 -10.78
N GLU A 22 -20.76 8.40 -10.73
CA GLU A 22 -21.38 7.91 -9.48
C GLU A 22 -20.60 6.75 -8.87
N LEU A 23 -20.23 5.76 -9.71
CA LEU A 23 -19.45 4.61 -9.26
C LEU A 23 -18.07 5.05 -8.70
N SER A 24 -17.41 6.00 -9.36
CA SER A 24 -16.10 6.51 -8.92
C SER A 24 -16.21 7.25 -7.58
N ASN A 25 -17.27 8.03 -7.39
CA ASN A 25 -17.53 8.73 -6.14
C ASN A 25 -17.74 7.76 -4.96
N GLN A 26 -18.33 6.58 -5.20
CA GLN A 26 -18.49 5.55 -4.18
C GLN A 26 -17.16 4.99 -3.65
N TYR A 27 -16.11 4.94 -4.47
CA TYR A 27 -14.80 4.41 -4.07
C TYR A 27 -13.77 5.47 -3.67
N ILE A 28 -14.15 6.76 -3.68
CA ILE A 28 -13.22 7.87 -3.43
C ILE A 28 -12.55 7.77 -2.06
N ILE A 29 -13.25 7.24 -1.06
CA ILE A 29 -12.71 7.07 0.29
C ILE A 29 -11.47 6.16 0.32
N TRP A 30 -11.45 5.10 -0.47
CA TRP A 30 -10.31 4.19 -0.55
C TRP A 30 -9.11 4.85 -1.21
N LEU A 31 -9.34 5.68 -2.23
CA LEU A 31 -8.30 6.48 -2.88
C LEU A 31 -7.68 7.50 -1.92
N VAL A 32 -8.47 8.03 -0.97
CA VAL A 32 -7.92 8.92 0.07
C VAL A 32 -7.09 8.15 1.08
N VAL A 33 -7.55 7.00 1.54
CA VAL A 33 -6.85 6.20 2.57
C VAL A 33 -5.53 5.62 2.06
N PHE A 34 -5.52 5.13 0.82
CA PHE A 34 -4.38 4.46 0.21
C PHE A 34 -3.03 5.20 0.32
N PRO A 35 -2.89 6.49 -0.07
CA PRO A 35 -1.62 7.22 0.00
C PRO A 35 -1.04 7.32 1.43
N PHE A 36 -1.89 7.45 2.45
CA PHE A 36 -1.43 7.49 3.85
C PHE A 36 -0.82 6.16 4.29
N VAL A 37 -1.41 5.06 3.83
CA VAL A 37 -0.94 3.71 4.16
C VAL A 37 0.34 3.38 3.40
N ILE A 38 0.40 3.65 2.10
CA ILE A 38 1.53 3.24 1.26
C ILE A 38 2.75 4.14 1.40
N GLY A 39 2.56 5.42 1.74
CA GLY A 39 3.65 6.41 1.79
C GLY A 39 4.81 5.99 2.69
N ILE A 40 4.51 5.49 3.89
CA ILE A 40 5.52 5.00 4.84
C ILE A 40 6.28 3.78 4.26
N GLY A 41 5.56 2.85 3.63
CA GLY A 41 6.14 1.68 3.00
C GLY A 41 7.10 2.01 1.86
N LEU A 42 6.80 3.03 1.06
CA LEU A 42 7.65 3.47 -0.04
C LEU A 42 8.97 4.08 0.46
N VAL A 43 8.94 4.82 1.57
CA VAL A 43 10.15 5.35 2.20
C VAL A 43 11.06 4.21 2.65
N TYR A 44 10.53 3.24 3.41
CA TYR A 44 11.33 2.09 3.84
C TYR A 44 11.82 1.26 2.64
N TYR A 45 10.97 1.01 1.65
CA TYR A 45 11.38 0.32 0.44
C TYR A 45 12.58 1.01 -0.23
N GLY A 46 12.55 2.33 -0.38
CA GLY A 46 13.66 3.12 -0.92
C GLY A 46 14.95 2.97 -0.11
N ILE A 47 14.87 3.02 1.23
CA ILE A 47 16.04 2.86 2.11
C ILE A 47 16.67 1.46 1.95
N PHE A 48 15.86 0.40 2.01
CA PHE A 48 16.37 -0.97 1.89
C PHE A 48 16.93 -1.26 0.48
N THR A 49 16.28 -0.74 -0.56
CA THR A 49 16.79 -0.84 -1.93
C THR A 49 18.10 -0.08 -2.11
N GLY A 50 18.21 1.12 -1.54
CA GLY A 50 19.44 1.93 -1.60
C GLY A 50 20.62 1.28 -0.85
N ALA A 51 20.36 0.54 0.22
CA ALA A 51 21.36 -0.26 0.93
C ALA A 51 21.64 -1.63 0.27
N THR A 52 21.07 -1.90 -0.92
CA THR A 52 21.17 -3.18 -1.64
C THR A 52 20.77 -4.39 -0.77
N TYR A 53 19.89 -4.17 0.22
CA TYR A 53 19.47 -5.20 1.16
C TYR A 53 18.07 -5.73 0.78
N THR A 54 18.06 -6.71 -0.11
CA THR A 54 16.84 -7.20 -0.79
C THR A 54 16.13 -8.34 -0.05
N LEU A 55 16.80 -9.02 0.88
CA LEU A 55 16.23 -10.17 1.60
C LEU A 55 14.95 -9.80 2.38
N PRO A 56 14.91 -8.71 3.16
CA PRO A 56 13.69 -8.31 3.89
C PRO A 56 12.58 -7.84 2.96
N ILE A 57 12.94 -7.21 1.84
CA ILE A 57 11.99 -6.77 0.83
C ILE A 57 11.21 -7.98 0.29
N LYS A 58 11.92 -9.04 -0.11
CA LYS A 58 11.29 -10.29 -0.59
C LYS A 58 10.39 -10.92 0.47
N ASN A 59 10.88 -11.06 1.71
CA ASN A 59 10.12 -11.66 2.80
C ASN A 59 8.85 -10.86 3.11
N SER A 60 8.94 -9.53 3.11
CA SER A 60 7.79 -8.65 3.31
C SER A 60 6.71 -8.86 2.24
N MET A 61 7.10 -9.01 0.97
CA MET A 61 6.16 -9.27 -0.13
C MET A 61 5.44 -10.60 0.03
N ILE A 62 6.17 -11.68 0.33
CA ILE A 62 5.58 -13.03 0.44
C ILE A 62 4.57 -13.09 1.60
N ILE A 63 4.96 -12.60 2.77
CA ILE A 63 4.06 -12.60 3.95
C ILE A 63 2.84 -11.73 3.66
N SER A 64 3.04 -10.54 3.09
CA SER A 64 1.91 -9.66 2.76
C SER A 64 0.99 -10.26 1.71
N LEU A 65 1.52 -11.00 0.74
CA LEU A 65 0.73 -11.72 -0.26
C LEU A 65 -0.15 -12.80 0.37
N ILE A 66 0.36 -13.54 1.35
CA ILE A 66 -0.44 -14.53 2.10
C ILE A 66 -1.59 -13.83 2.83
N VAL A 67 -1.31 -12.72 3.50
CA VAL A 67 -2.33 -11.91 4.19
C VAL A 67 -3.34 -11.34 3.18
N PHE A 68 -2.88 -10.89 2.02
CA PHE A 68 -3.75 -10.43 0.93
C PHE A 68 -4.69 -11.52 0.47
N LEU A 69 -4.20 -12.73 0.19
CA LEU A 69 -5.03 -13.85 -0.26
C LEU A 69 -6.05 -14.24 0.81
N ALA A 70 -5.65 -14.27 2.08
CA ALA A 70 -6.58 -14.50 3.18
C ALA A 70 -7.70 -13.42 3.22
N ALA A 71 -7.32 -12.14 3.12
CA ALA A 71 -8.27 -11.04 3.07
C ALA A 71 -9.15 -11.09 1.81
N TYR A 72 -8.60 -11.48 0.67
CA TYR A 72 -9.30 -11.62 -0.61
C TYR A 72 -10.44 -12.64 -0.50
N PHE A 73 -10.14 -13.86 -0.01
CA PHE A 73 -11.15 -14.93 0.10
C PHE A 73 -12.23 -14.62 1.13
N ILE A 74 -11.93 -13.83 2.17
CA ILE A 74 -12.90 -13.47 3.21
C ILE A 74 -13.74 -12.24 2.82
N ALA A 75 -13.10 -11.20 2.29
CA ALA A 75 -13.73 -9.89 2.10
C ALA A 75 -14.51 -9.79 0.79
N ILE A 76 -14.05 -10.43 -0.29
CA ILE A 76 -14.70 -10.27 -1.60
C ILE A 76 -16.09 -10.92 -1.67
N PRO A 77 -16.32 -12.15 -1.14
CA PRO A 77 -17.65 -12.74 -1.17
C PRO A 77 -18.71 -11.86 -0.46
N LYS A 78 -18.29 -11.09 0.56
CA LYS A 78 -19.18 -10.23 1.35
C LYS A 78 -19.30 -8.81 0.82
N PHE A 79 -18.21 -8.22 0.36
CA PHE A 79 -18.11 -6.78 0.07
C PHE A 79 -17.70 -6.45 -1.37
N LYS A 80 -17.54 -7.45 -2.24
CA LYS A 80 -17.15 -7.30 -3.65
C LYS A 80 -15.93 -6.36 -3.79
N ASN A 81 -16.06 -5.28 -4.55
CA ASN A 81 -14.99 -4.31 -4.81
C ASN A 81 -14.51 -3.57 -3.55
N HIS A 82 -15.38 -3.31 -2.57
CA HIS A 82 -14.93 -2.74 -1.29
C HIS A 82 -14.02 -3.73 -0.55
N GLY A 83 -14.32 -5.03 -0.64
CA GLY A 83 -13.47 -6.08 -0.10
C GLY A 83 -12.11 -6.16 -0.80
N LEU A 84 -12.09 -5.94 -2.12
CA LEU A 84 -10.83 -5.90 -2.89
C LEU A 84 -9.95 -4.70 -2.48
N TRP A 85 -10.54 -3.51 -2.38
CA TRP A 85 -9.83 -2.31 -1.89
C TRP A 85 -9.26 -2.51 -0.49
N PHE A 86 -10.07 -3.08 0.41
CA PHE A 86 -9.64 -3.42 1.76
C PHE A 86 -8.46 -4.40 1.77
N ALA A 87 -8.55 -5.50 1.01
CA ALA A 87 -7.48 -6.48 0.89
C ALA A 87 -6.19 -5.84 0.36
N PHE A 88 -6.30 -4.97 -0.65
CA PHE A 88 -5.16 -4.26 -1.24
C PHE A 88 -4.49 -3.27 -0.28
N ILE A 89 -5.28 -2.56 0.54
CA ILE A 89 -4.74 -1.68 1.57
C ILE A 89 -4.06 -2.48 2.68
N ILE A 90 -4.64 -3.61 3.11
CA ILE A 90 -4.00 -4.52 4.08
C ILE A 90 -2.68 -5.05 3.54
N PHE A 91 -2.63 -5.45 2.27
CA PHE A 91 -1.40 -5.89 1.61
C PHE A 91 -0.32 -4.81 1.69
N SER A 92 -0.68 -3.58 1.31
CA SER A 92 0.24 -2.43 1.29
C SER A 92 0.72 -2.08 2.69
N PHE A 93 -0.18 -2.13 3.67
CA PHE A 93 0.13 -1.90 5.08
C PHE A 93 1.03 -2.99 5.65
N GLY A 94 0.70 -4.27 5.43
CA GLY A 94 1.47 -5.41 5.92
C GLY A 94 2.92 -5.35 5.44
N ARG A 95 3.13 -5.00 4.17
CA ARG A 95 4.47 -4.89 3.59
C ARG A 95 5.29 -3.81 4.28
N SER A 96 4.65 -2.66 4.52
CA SER A 96 5.24 -1.51 5.21
C SER A 96 5.58 -1.84 6.67
N MET A 97 4.66 -2.51 7.37
CA MET A 97 4.83 -2.93 8.76
C MET A 97 5.98 -3.91 8.91
N ILE A 98 6.07 -4.91 8.02
CA ILE A 98 7.14 -5.91 8.07
C ILE A 98 8.50 -5.25 7.81
N LEU A 99 8.63 -4.43 6.76
CA LEU A 99 9.85 -3.67 6.49
C LEU A 99 10.27 -2.79 7.68
N TRP A 100 9.31 -2.18 8.36
CA TRP A 100 9.57 -1.39 9.56
C TRP A 100 10.12 -2.22 10.74
N LEU A 101 9.73 -3.49 10.86
CA LEU A 101 10.30 -4.40 11.86
C LEU A 101 11.76 -4.76 11.55
N TYR A 102 12.08 -4.98 10.27
CA TYR A 102 13.44 -5.25 9.80
C TYR A 102 14.39 -4.03 9.87
N ARG A 103 13.91 -2.85 10.30
CA ARG A 103 14.75 -1.65 10.39
C ARG A 103 15.99 -1.89 11.26
N LYS A 104 15.85 -2.60 12.38
CA LYS A 104 16.95 -2.84 13.33
C LYS A 104 18.06 -3.66 12.67
N ASP A 105 17.68 -4.67 11.89
CA ASP A 105 18.63 -5.53 11.18
C ASP A 105 19.38 -4.75 10.10
N LEU A 106 18.69 -3.84 9.41
CA LEU A 106 19.32 -2.92 8.47
C LEU A 106 20.33 -2.00 9.16
N PHE A 107 19.96 -1.37 10.28
CA PHE A 107 20.86 -0.52 11.07
C PHE A 107 22.10 -1.31 11.51
N ASN A 108 21.92 -2.49 12.10
CA ASN A 108 23.05 -3.33 12.51
C ASN A 108 23.98 -3.65 11.33
N LYS A 109 23.43 -4.02 10.17
CA LYS A 109 24.24 -4.31 8.98
C LYS A 109 25.04 -3.11 8.49
N LEU A 110 24.45 -1.91 8.48
CA LEU A 110 25.09 -0.69 7.97
C LEU A 110 26.18 -0.16 8.93
N PHE A 111 25.95 -0.21 10.24
CA PHE A 111 26.86 0.39 11.22
C PHE A 111 27.90 -0.59 11.77
N VAL A 112 27.61 -1.90 11.84
CA VAL A 112 28.61 -2.90 12.26
C VAL A 112 29.61 -3.16 11.13
N SER A 113 29.16 -3.22 9.86
CA SER A 113 30.05 -3.44 8.72
C SER A 113 31.03 -2.30 8.42
N ASN A 114 30.80 -1.09 8.97
CA ASN A 114 31.68 0.06 8.78
C ASN A 114 32.73 0.22 9.91
N ASN A 115 32.66 -0.62 10.96
CA ASN A 115 33.59 -0.60 12.09
C ASN A 115 34.66 -1.71 12.03
N ASP A 116 34.67 -2.50 10.95
CA ASP A 116 35.72 -3.45 10.58
C ASP A 116 36.54 -2.89 9.40
#